data_AF-A0A261U4B3-F1
#
_entry.id   AF-A0A261U4B3-F1
#
_cell.length_a   1.000
_cell.length_b   1.000
_cell.length_c   1.000
_cell.angle_alpha   90.00
_cell.angle_beta   90.00
_cell.angle_gamma   90.00
#
_symmetry.space_group_name_H-M   'P 1'
#
loop_
_entity.id
_entity.type
_entity.pdbx_description
1 polymer ?
#
loop_
_entity_poly.entity_id
_entity_poly.type
_entity_poly.pdbx_seq_one_letter_code
_entity_poly.pdbx_strand_id
1 'polypeptide(L)'
;MSSPEHIHPALWRATQLAHSAHRGISTGYAALSAQLPGGGWPVGALIELLTPHAGIGEIRLLQPALAQLDRRHPIALVQPPHVPHLACWQGWRLNPAQLLWVAPERPLDALWAAEQILKHGSCGALLCWLPRVRPESLRRLHLAAQMAETLCFVLRPATAAQQASPAPLRLALSPAPGGLSVHILKRRGPSCTQPLFLVLESAAAHTSATEETIHTSVVQTASVPVGSLSDHASLDRHLSAQPAAGRRTPTMVS
;
A
#
# COMPACT_ATOMS: atom_id res chain seq x y z
N MET A 1 21.06 -1.81 -41.58
CA MET A 1 21.93 -2.27 -40.49
C MET A 1 21.43 -3.65 -40.09
N SER A 2 22.21 -4.69 -40.40
CA SER A 2 21.82 -6.08 -40.14
C SER A 2 21.57 -6.26 -38.65
N SER A 3 20.36 -6.67 -38.31
CA SER A 3 19.98 -6.84 -36.91
C SER A 3 20.74 -8.07 -36.36
N PRO A 4 21.33 -7.96 -35.15
CA PRO A 4 22.34 -8.89 -34.63
C PRO A 4 21.84 -10.34 -34.43
N GLU A 5 20.55 -10.59 -34.63
CA GLU A 5 19.93 -11.91 -34.60
C GLU A 5 20.43 -12.91 -35.64
N HIS A 6 21.08 -12.47 -36.72
CA HIS A 6 21.57 -13.35 -37.78
C HIS A 6 22.99 -13.91 -37.55
N ILE A 7 23.64 -13.57 -36.43
CA ILE A 7 25.09 -13.81 -36.28
C ILE A 7 25.42 -15.24 -35.83
N HIS A 8 24.68 -15.84 -34.87
CA HIS A 8 24.85 -17.27 -34.55
C HIS A 8 23.74 -17.81 -33.61
N PRO A 9 23.14 -18.99 -33.87
CA PRO A 9 22.09 -19.57 -33.01
C PRO A 9 22.57 -20.03 -31.62
N ALA A 10 23.89 -20.14 -31.42
CA ALA A 10 24.51 -20.50 -30.12
C ALA A 10 24.95 -19.29 -29.28
N LEU A 11 24.68 -18.05 -29.72
CA LEU A 11 24.99 -16.86 -28.93
C LEU A 11 24.01 -16.76 -27.76
N TRP A 12 24.48 -17.10 -26.56
CA TRP A 12 23.69 -17.00 -25.34
C TRP A 12 23.32 -15.54 -25.07
N ARG A 13 22.02 -15.21 -25.12
CA ARG A 13 21.53 -13.85 -24.83
C ARG A 13 21.16 -13.73 -23.36
N ALA A 14 21.86 -12.88 -22.60
CA ALA A 14 21.45 -12.53 -21.23
C ALA A 14 19.99 -12.00 -21.17
N THR A 15 19.50 -11.37 -22.25
CA THR A 15 18.11 -10.90 -22.40
C THR A 15 17.09 -12.03 -22.61
N GLN A 16 17.49 -13.21 -23.09
CA GLN A 16 16.59 -14.38 -23.18
C GLN A 16 16.30 -14.97 -21.79
N LEU A 17 17.26 -14.91 -20.86
CA LEU A 17 17.05 -15.33 -19.46
C LEU A 17 16.16 -14.38 -18.66
N ALA A 18 16.02 -13.12 -19.10
CA ALA A 18 15.05 -12.18 -18.54
C ALA A 18 13.59 -12.57 -18.84
N HIS A 19 13.36 -13.55 -19.74
CA HIS A 19 12.03 -14.12 -20.03
C HIS A 19 11.68 -15.31 -19.13
N SER A 20 12.43 -15.57 -18.05
CA SER A 20 12.04 -16.54 -17.03
C SER A 20 10.79 -16.09 -16.26
N ALA A 21 9.63 -16.29 -16.90
CA ALA A 21 8.27 -16.61 -16.40
C ALA A 21 7.74 -15.99 -15.10
N HIS A 22 8.31 -14.92 -14.56
CA HIS A 22 7.73 -14.23 -13.41
C HIS A 22 6.74 -13.19 -13.94
N ARG A 23 5.46 -13.58 -13.94
CA ARG A 23 4.32 -12.72 -14.26
C ARG A 23 4.37 -11.52 -13.29
N GLY A 24 4.67 -10.33 -13.81
CA GLY A 24 4.66 -9.11 -13.00
C GLY A 24 3.23 -8.70 -12.67
N ILE A 25 3.03 -8.03 -11.53
CA ILE A 25 1.74 -7.40 -11.20
C ILE A 25 1.65 -6.08 -11.95
N SER A 26 0.51 -5.80 -12.61
CA SER A 26 0.37 -4.57 -13.41
C SER A 26 0.65 -3.34 -12.54
N THR A 27 1.41 -2.38 -13.11
CA THR A 27 1.74 -1.16 -12.38
C THR A 27 0.56 -0.19 -12.25
N GLY A 28 -0.43 -0.30 -13.13
CA GLY A 28 -1.49 0.69 -13.32
C GLY A 28 -1.09 1.91 -14.14
N TYR A 29 0.19 2.03 -14.53
CA TYR A 29 0.70 3.16 -15.30
C TYR A 29 1.36 2.67 -16.59
N ALA A 30 0.73 2.94 -17.74
CA ALA A 30 1.23 2.49 -19.04
C ALA A 30 2.70 2.90 -19.29
N ALA A 31 3.06 4.14 -18.94
CA ALA A 31 4.42 4.66 -19.08
C ALA A 31 5.45 3.86 -18.28
N LEU A 32 5.14 3.48 -17.03
CA LEU A 32 6.03 2.67 -16.20
C LEU A 32 6.06 1.21 -16.67
N SER A 33 4.89 0.64 -16.96
CA SER A 33 4.76 -0.73 -17.48
C SER A 33 5.59 -0.96 -18.74
N ALA A 34 5.64 0.00 -19.67
CA ALA A 34 6.47 -0.08 -20.88
C ALA A 34 7.98 -0.19 -20.57
N GLN A 35 8.44 0.27 -19.41
CA GLN A 35 9.83 0.21 -19.00
C GLN A 35 10.17 -1.04 -18.18
N LEU A 36 9.19 -1.78 -17.68
CA LEU A 36 9.43 -2.96 -16.84
C LEU A 36 9.34 -4.26 -17.65
N PRO A 37 10.29 -5.20 -17.49
CA PRO A 37 10.15 -6.52 -18.08
C PRO A 37 8.85 -7.19 -17.65
N GLY A 38 8.11 -7.74 -18.62
CA GLY A 38 6.80 -8.34 -18.36
C GLY A 38 5.68 -7.33 -18.07
N GLY A 39 5.92 -6.02 -18.22
CA GLY A 39 4.89 -4.98 -18.11
C GLY A 39 4.43 -4.65 -16.69
N GLY A 40 5.11 -5.17 -15.66
CA GLY A 40 4.63 -5.12 -14.28
C GLY A 40 5.73 -5.08 -13.23
N TRP A 41 5.31 -4.88 -12.00
CA TRP A 41 6.18 -5.02 -10.83
C TRP A 41 6.64 -6.48 -10.70
N PRO A 42 7.96 -6.72 -10.54
CA PRO A 42 8.46 -8.08 -10.41
C PRO A 42 8.06 -8.67 -9.05
N VAL A 43 7.30 -9.77 -9.07
CA VAL A 43 7.02 -10.61 -7.89
C VAL A 43 8.25 -11.46 -7.59
N GLY A 44 8.48 -11.81 -6.33
CA GLY A 44 9.66 -12.59 -5.94
C GLY A 44 10.97 -11.80 -6.03
N ALA A 45 10.90 -10.48 -5.99
CA ALA A 45 12.05 -9.60 -6.14
C ALA A 45 11.98 -8.44 -5.15
N LEU A 46 13.16 -7.95 -4.75
CA LEU A 46 13.27 -6.74 -3.95
C LEU A 46 13.16 -5.52 -4.86
N ILE A 47 12.19 -4.65 -4.62
CA ILE A 47 12.02 -3.38 -5.33
C ILE A 47 12.36 -2.25 -4.37
N GLU A 48 13.30 -1.38 -4.75
CA GLU A 48 13.61 -0.19 -3.94
C GLU A 48 12.89 1.05 -4.47
N LEU A 49 12.21 1.76 -3.56
CA LEU A 49 11.67 3.08 -3.79
C LEU A 49 12.48 4.09 -2.97
N LEU A 50 13.23 4.95 -3.66
CA LEU A 50 14.06 5.97 -3.05
C LEU A 50 13.29 7.28 -3.05
N THR A 51 13.06 7.84 -1.87
CA THR A 51 12.20 9.01 -1.67
C THR A 51 12.98 10.14 -0.98
N PRO A 52 12.80 11.42 -1.36
CA PRO A 52 13.41 12.55 -0.66
C PRO A 52 12.87 12.68 0.78
N HIS A 53 11.58 12.39 0.97
CA HIS A 53 10.91 12.30 2.25
C HIS A 53 9.65 11.43 2.10
N ALA A 54 9.04 11.04 3.22
CA ALA A 54 7.77 10.33 3.23
C ALA A 54 6.60 11.24 2.82
N GLY A 55 5.52 10.64 2.31
CA GLY A 55 4.27 11.35 2.01
C GLY A 55 4.25 12.05 0.64
N ILE A 56 5.11 11.66 -0.30
CA ILE A 56 5.11 12.18 -1.67
C ILE A 56 4.09 11.47 -2.59
N GLY A 57 3.43 10.42 -2.07
CA GLY A 57 2.51 9.58 -2.84
C GLY A 57 3.09 8.20 -3.16
N GLU A 58 4.15 7.78 -2.48
CA GLU A 58 4.83 6.50 -2.69
C GLU A 58 3.92 5.29 -2.50
N ILE A 59 2.95 5.33 -1.57
CA ILE A 59 1.95 4.24 -1.43
C ILE A 59 0.88 4.36 -2.52
N ARG A 60 0.51 5.58 -2.91
CA ARG A 60 -0.48 5.80 -3.97
C ARG A 60 0.02 5.35 -5.35
N LEU A 61 1.32 5.48 -5.61
CA LEU A 61 1.99 4.85 -6.74
C LEU A 61 1.75 3.34 -6.77
N LEU A 62 1.71 2.69 -5.62
CA LEU A 62 1.55 1.24 -5.53
C LEU A 62 0.09 0.81 -5.49
N GLN A 63 -0.84 1.74 -5.28
CA GLN A 63 -2.27 1.46 -5.11
C GLN A 63 -2.86 0.58 -6.22
N PRO A 64 -2.60 0.81 -7.52
CA PRO A 64 -3.18 -0.03 -8.57
C PRO A 64 -2.71 -1.48 -8.47
N ALA A 65 -1.46 -1.71 -8.08
CA ALA A 65 -0.90 -3.05 -7.89
C ALA A 65 -1.46 -3.72 -6.61
N LEU A 66 -1.58 -2.97 -5.52
CA LEU A 66 -2.14 -3.46 -4.26
C LEU A 66 -3.62 -3.86 -4.41
N ALA A 67 -4.38 -3.14 -5.24
CA ALA A 67 -5.79 -3.43 -5.49
C ALA A 67 -6.03 -4.73 -6.28
N GLN A 68 -5.01 -5.24 -6.98
CA GLN A 68 -5.07 -6.49 -7.74
C GLN A 68 -4.75 -7.74 -6.89
N LEU A 69 -4.26 -7.56 -5.65
CA LEU A 69 -3.91 -8.66 -4.77
C LEU A 69 -5.17 -9.38 -4.27
N ASP A 70 -5.05 -10.69 -4.00
CA ASP A 70 -6.13 -11.44 -3.36
C ASP A 70 -6.47 -10.80 -2.01
N ARG A 71 -7.76 -10.55 -1.80
CA ARG A 71 -8.32 -9.90 -0.61
C ARG A 71 -8.08 -10.69 0.69
N ARG A 72 -7.69 -11.97 0.60
CA ARG A 72 -7.33 -12.85 1.73
C ARG A 72 -5.91 -12.65 2.21
N HIS A 73 -5.02 -12.14 1.37
CA HIS A 73 -3.61 -11.97 1.72
C HIS A 73 -3.37 -10.58 2.32
N PRO A 74 -2.70 -10.49 3.49
CA PRO A 74 -2.35 -9.22 4.07
C PRO A 74 -1.39 -8.40 3.20
N ILE A 75 -1.48 -7.08 3.33
CA ILE A 75 -0.52 -6.09 2.87
C ILE A 75 0.19 -5.57 4.11
N ALA A 76 1.44 -5.98 4.30
CA ALA A 76 2.22 -5.63 5.46
C ALA A 76 2.90 -4.27 5.29
N LEU A 77 2.68 -3.35 6.24
CA LEU A 77 3.42 -2.10 6.37
C LEU A 77 4.36 -2.21 7.57
N VAL A 78 5.66 -2.31 7.32
CA VAL A 78 6.69 -2.48 8.35
C VAL A 78 7.44 -1.17 8.55
N GLN A 79 7.44 -0.67 9.78
CA GLN A 79 8.04 0.60 10.19
C GLN A 79 7.57 1.84 9.38
N PRO A 80 6.27 1.98 9.03
CA PRO A 80 5.85 3.16 8.28
C PRO A 80 6.18 4.45 9.07
N PRO A 81 6.62 5.53 8.41
CA PRO A 81 7.08 6.76 9.06
C PRO A 81 5.94 7.51 9.77
N HIS A 82 4.70 7.22 9.38
CA HIS A 82 3.49 7.77 9.96
C HIS A 82 2.47 6.64 10.17
N VAL A 83 1.50 6.87 11.04
CA VAL A 83 0.38 5.95 11.25
C VAL A 83 -0.41 5.79 9.94
N PRO A 84 -0.64 4.55 9.47
CA PRO A 84 -1.45 4.32 8.27
C PRO A 84 -2.87 4.88 8.44
N HIS A 85 -3.31 5.72 7.49
CA HIS A 85 -4.63 6.35 7.55
C HIS A 85 -5.70 5.47 6.87
N LEU A 86 -6.57 4.85 7.66
CA LEU A 86 -7.53 3.85 7.17
C LEU A 86 -8.50 4.41 6.12
N ALA A 87 -8.91 5.68 6.22
CA ALA A 87 -9.80 6.27 5.23
C ALA A 87 -9.15 6.39 3.85
N CYS A 88 -7.83 6.60 3.76
CA CYS A 88 -7.12 6.60 2.48
C CYS A 88 -7.12 5.19 1.88
N TRP A 89 -6.91 4.18 2.73
CA TRP A 89 -6.97 2.77 2.35
C TRP A 89 -8.33 2.39 1.75
N GLN A 90 -9.42 2.81 2.40
CA GLN A 90 -10.79 2.61 1.94
C GLN A 90 -11.10 3.39 0.65
N GLY A 91 -10.66 4.65 0.56
CA GLY A 91 -10.82 5.48 -0.65
C GLY A 91 -10.08 4.87 -1.86
N TRP A 92 -9.00 4.13 -1.61
CA TRP A 92 -8.28 3.34 -2.61
C TRP A 92 -8.90 1.97 -2.90
N ARG A 93 -10.07 1.66 -2.31
CA ARG A 93 -10.82 0.40 -2.43
C ARG A 93 -10.04 -0.83 -1.95
N LEU A 94 -9.00 -0.63 -1.14
CA LEU A 94 -8.27 -1.71 -0.48
C LEU A 94 -9.06 -2.19 0.74
N ASN A 95 -9.08 -3.50 0.96
CA ASN A 95 -9.79 -4.07 2.11
C ASN A 95 -9.07 -3.66 3.42
N PRO A 96 -9.73 -2.99 4.38
CA PRO A 96 -9.16 -2.68 5.68
C PRO A 96 -8.61 -3.91 6.40
N ALA A 97 -9.26 -5.08 6.25
CA ALA A 97 -8.84 -6.32 6.88
C ALA A 97 -7.51 -6.88 6.33
N GLN A 98 -7.03 -6.40 5.17
CA GLN A 98 -5.72 -6.77 4.65
C GLN A 98 -4.59 -5.96 5.29
N LEU A 99 -4.87 -4.84 5.97
CA LEU A 99 -3.82 -4.00 6.52
C LEU A 99 -3.15 -4.66 7.73
N LEU A 100 -1.90 -5.10 7.56
CA LEU A 100 -1.06 -5.57 8.66
C LEU A 100 -0.02 -4.49 8.98
N TRP A 101 -0.20 -3.78 10.08
CA TRP A 101 0.74 -2.75 10.52
C TRP A 101 1.71 -3.29 11.58
N VAL A 102 3.01 -3.23 11.29
CA VAL A 102 4.08 -3.70 12.16
C VAL A 102 5.05 -2.54 12.41
N ALA A 103 5.03 -1.96 13.61
CA ALA A 103 5.91 -0.84 14.00
C ALA A 103 6.70 -1.18 15.27
N PRO A 104 7.79 -1.96 15.14
CA PRO A 104 8.63 -2.26 16.28
C PRO A 104 9.40 -1.02 16.74
N GLU A 105 9.82 -1.02 18.01
CA GLU A 105 10.59 0.08 18.59
C GLU A 105 12.01 0.17 18.00
N ARG A 106 12.62 -0.99 17.69
CA ARG A 106 14.00 -1.05 17.21
C ARG A 106 14.05 -1.29 15.70
N PRO A 107 14.89 -0.55 14.94
CA PRO A 107 15.05 -0.76 13.50
C PRO A 107 15.51 -2.17 13.09
N LEU A 108 16.28 -2.86 13.95
CA LEU A 108 16.71 -4.23 13.68
C LEU A 108 15.51 -5.21 13.69
N ASP A 109 14.52 -4.95 14.52
CA ASP A 109 13.32 -5.78 14.61
C ASP A 109 12.42 -5.57 13.39
N ALA A 110 12.44 -4.39 12.76
CA ALA A 110 11.75 -4.14 11.50
C ALA A 110 12.34 -5.00 10.36
N LEU A 111 13.67 -5.05 10.25
CA LEU A 111 14.35 -5.92 9.29
C LEU A 111 14.01 -7.39 9.55
N TRP A 112 14.08 -7.83 10.81
CA TRP A 112 13.74 -9.19 11.18
C TRP A 112 12.29 -9.52 10.85
N ALA A 113 11.34 -8.64 11.18
CA ALA A 113 9.92 -8.81 10.87
C ALA A 113 9.68 -8.93 9.36
N ALA A 114 10.31 -8.06 8.56
CA ALA A 114 10.28 -8.14 7.10
C ALA A 114 10.81 -9.49 6.58
N GLU A 115 11.93 -9.98 7.14
CA GLU A 115 12.45 -11.32 6.79
C GLU A 115 11.46 -12.43 7.16
N GLN A 116 10.82 -12.38 8.33
CA GLN A 116 9.85 -13.40 8.75
C GLN A 116 8.60 -13.39 7.87
N ILE A 117 8.09 -12.21 7.52
CA ILE A 117 6.95 -12.06 6.61
C ILE A 117 7.26 -12.73 5.26
N LEU A 118 8.44 -12.47 4.70
CA LEU A 118 8.85 -13.07 3.43
C LEU A 118 9.03 -14.59 3.56
N LYS A 119 9.67 -15.08 4.64
CA LYS A 119 9.87 -16.52 4.86
C LYS A 119 8.57 -17.30 5.02
N HIS A 120 7.55 -16.70 5.65
CA HIS A 120 6.23 -17.32 5.80
C HIS A 120 5.40 -17.29 4.50
N GLY A 121 5.65 -16.33 3.61
CA GLY A 121 4.98 -16.26 2.30
C GLY A 121 3.47 -16.02 2.36
N SER A 122 2.94 -15.54 3.49
CA SER A 122 1.48 -15.38 3.70
C SER A 122 0.93 -14.03 3.24
N CYS A 123 1.81 -13.05 3.02
CA CYS A 123 1.45 -11.69 2.60
C CYS A 123 1.49 -11.54 1.08
N GLY A 124 0.50 -10.83 0.53
CA GLY A 124 0.46 -10.50 -0.90
C GLY A 124 1.41 -9.36 -1.25
N ALA A 125 1.63 -8.44 -0.31
CA ALA A 125 2.64 -7.40 -0.42
C ALA A 125 3.29 -7.05 0.91
N LEU A 126 4.53 -6.56 0.83
CA LEU A 126 5.32 -6.03 1.93
C LEU A 126 5.86 -4.67 1.51
N LEU A 127 5.56 -3.62 2.29
CA LEU A 127 6.20 -2.31 2.20
C LEU A 127 6.98 -2.10 3.50
N CYS A 128 8.30 -2.01 3.40
CA CYS A 128 9.18 -1.87 4.55
C CYS A 128 10.03 -0.60 4.46
N TRP A 129 9.92 0.28 5.44
CA TRP A 129 10.71 1.51 5.48
C TRP A 129 12.02 1.28 6.24
N LEU A 130 13.13 1.31 5.50
CA LEU A 130 14.46 1.02 6.01
C LEU A 130 15.39 2.23 5.76
N PRO A 131 15.26 3.32 6.55
CA PRO A 131 16.05 4.54 6.34
C PRO A 131 17.55 4.29 6.46
N ARG A 132 17.95 3.33 7.29
CA ARG A 132 19.32 2.88 7.48
C ARG A 132 19.37 1.36 7.43
N VAL A 133 20.01 0.80 6.41
CA VAL A 133 20.15 -0.64 6.22
C VAL A 133 21.46 -0.93 5.53
N ARG A 134 22.15 -1.98 5.97
CA ARG A 134 23.43 -2.40 5.39
C ARG A 134 23.20 -3.25 4.13
N PRO A 135 24.12 -3.22 3.14
CA PRO A 135 23.98 -4.01 1.91
C PRO A 135 23.77 -5.51 2.13
N GLU A 136 24.38 -6.11 3.17
CA GLU A 136 24.24 -7.53 3.50
C GLU A 136 22.82 -7.86 3.95
N SER A 137 22.19 -6.96 4.70
CA SER A 137 20.79 -7.08 5.14
C SER A 137 19.84 -6.99 3.95
N LEU A 138 20.09 -6.08 3.01
CA LEU A 138 19.32 -6.01 1.75
C LEU A 138 19.50 -7.28 0.92
N ARG A 139 20.69 -7.88 0.91
CA ARG A 139 20.94 -9.13 0.17
C ARG A 139 20.14 -10.28 0.77
N ARG A 140 20.12 -10.39 2.10
CA ARG A 140 19.29 -11.37 2.82
C ARG A 140 17.80 -11.17 2.55
N LEU A 141 17.30 -9.93 2.59
CA LEU A 141 15.93 -9.62 2.21
C LEU A 141 15.63 -9.99 0.76
N HIS A 142 16.55 -9.72 -0.17
CA HIS A 142 16.35 -10.07 -1.57
C HIS A 142 16.25 -11.59 -1.77
N LEU A 143 17.11 -12.37 -1.10
CA LEU A 143 17.04 -13.83 -1.13
C LEU A 143 15.72 -14.35 -0.54
N ALA A 144 15.27 -13.78 0.58
CA ALA A 144 13.97 -14.12 1.16
C ALA A 144 12.81 -13.78 0.22
N ALA A 145 12.87 -12.63 -0.46
CA ALA A 145 11.87 -12.23 -1.44
C ALA A 145 11.81 -13.22 -2.63
N GLN A 146 12.95 -13.76 -3.08
CA GLN A 146 12.99 -14.75 -4.18
C GLN A 146 12.32 -16.07 -3.84
N MET A 147 12.17 -16.39 -2.55
CA MET A 147 11.49 -17.60 -2.09
C MET A 147 10.00 -17.38 -1.85
N ALA A 148 9.51 -16.14 -1.96
CA ALA A 148 8.14 -15.77 -1.65
C ALA A 148 7.39 -15.28 -2.89
N GLU A 149 6.10 -15.58 -2.98
CA GLU A 149 5.18 -14.98 -3.97
C GLU A 149 4.66 -13.61 -3.52
N THR A 150 5.49 -12.85 -2.78
CA THR A 150 5.13 -11.55 -2.20
C THR A 150 5.68 -10.41 -3.05
N LEU A 151 4.85 -9.40 -3.29
CA LEU A 151 5.30 -8.14 -3.87
C LEU A 151 6.06 -7.31 -2.81
N CYS A 152 7.39 -7.21 -2.94
CA CYS A 152 8.26 -6.69 -1.89
C CYS A 152 8.88 -5.32 -2.25
N PHE A 153 8.46 -4.28 -1.54
CA PHE A 153 9.00 -2.93 -1.64
C PHE A 153 9.77 -2.54 -0.39
N VAL A 154 10.97 -1.99 -0.59
CA VAL A 154 11.74 -1.35 0.46
C VAL A 154 11.88 0.13 0.16
N LEU A 155 11.42 0.96 1.09
CA LEU A 155 11.45 2.41 1.01
C LEU A 155 12.67 2.95 1.74
N ARG A 156 13.47 3.77 1.05
CA ARG A 156 14.74 4.31 1.56
C ARG A 156 14.91 5.78 1.18
N PRO A 157 15.86 6.50 1.80
CA PRO A 157 16.12 7.90 1.47
C PRO A 157 16.74 8.02 0.07
N ALA A 158 16.48 9.15 -0.61
CA ALA A 158 17.05 9.45 -1.93
C ALA A 158 18.60 9.38 -1.97
N THR A 159 19.27 9.66 -0.85
CA THR A 159 20.73 9.55 -0.71
C THR A 159 21.25 8.12 -0.93
N ALA A 160 20.40 7.10 -0.78
CA ALA A 160 20.77 5.71 -1.06
C ALA A 160 20.93 5.40 -2.56
N ALA A 161 20.60 6.34 -3.47
CA ALA A 161 20.72 6.13 -4.91
C ALA A 161 22.13 5.70 -5.33
N GLN A 162 23.15 6.30 -4.71
CA GLN A 162 24.58 6.04 -4.99
C GLN A 162 25.12 4.78 -4.28
N GLN A 163 24.32 4.15 -3.42
CA GLN A 163 24.74 2.94 -2.70
C GLN A 163 24.50 1.70 -3.56
N ALA A 164 25.43 0.74 -3.46
CA ALA A 164 25.26 -0.58 -4.05
C ALA A 164 24.02 -1.27 -3.47
N SER A 165 23.27 -1.95 -4.32
CA SER A 165 22.04 -2.64 -3.91
C SER A 165 21.80 -3.93 -4.72
N PRO A 166 21.37 -5.01 -4.05
CA PRO A 166 21.00 -6.26 -4.71
C PRO A 166 19.67 -6.16 -5.47
N ALA A 167 18.82 -5.15 -5.16
CA ALA A 167 17.49 -5.01 -5.76
C ALA A 167 17.57 -4.96 -7.31
N PRO A 168 16.87 -5.84 -8.04
CA PRO A 168 16.87 -5.80 -9.51
C PRO A 168 16.11 -4.60 -10.08
N LEU A 169 15.23 -3.96 -9.30
CA LEU A 169 14.50 -2.75 -9.66
C LEU A 169 14.71 -1.68 -8.58
N ARG A 170 15.18 -0.50 -9.00
CA ARG A 170 15.39 0.67 -8.12
C ARG A 170 14.81 1.90 -8.80
N LEU A 171 13.90 2.58 -8.11
CA LEU A 171 13.24 3.79 -8.58
C LEU A 171 13.56 4.94 -7.64
N ALA A 172 13.99 6.08 -8.18
CA ALA A 172 13.99 7.34 -7.45
C ALA A 172 12.71 8.10 -7.76
N LEU A 173 12.01 8.52 -6.71
CA LEU A 173 10.73 9.20 -6.78
C LEU A 173 10.91 10.64 -6.32
N SER A 174 10.35 11.58 -7.06
CA SER A 174 10.28 13.00 -6.68
C SER A 174 8.85 13.50 -6.82
N PRO A 175 8.34 14.29 -5.86
CA PRO A 175 7.03 14.91 -6.00
C PRO A 175 7.02 15.85 -7.21
N ALA A 176 5.94 15.85 -7.97
CA ALA A 176 5.71 16.77 -9.07
C ALA A 176 4.24 17.27 -9.03
N PRO A 177 3.92 18.46 -9.55
CA PRO A 177 2.54 18.92 -9.62
C PRO A 177 1.64 17.88 -10.30
N GLY A 178 0.60 17.42 -9.60
CA GLY A 178 -0.34 16.41 -10.11
C GLY A 178 0.15 14.96 -10.10
N GLY A 179 1.35 14.67 -9.56
CA GLY A 179 1.86 13.30 -9.59
C GLY A 179 3.29 13.09 -9.08
N LEU A 180 3.99 12.15 -9.70
CA LEU A 180 5.37 11.78 -9.37
C LEU A 180 6.25 11.83 -10.62
N SER A 181 7.46 12.38 -10.48
CA SER A 181 8.56 12.09 -11.38
C SER A 181 9.27 10.82 -10.92
N VAL A 182 9.40 9.83 -11.80
CA VAL A 182 10.01 8.53 -11.53
C VAL A 182 11.24 8.35 -12.40
N HIS A 183 12.40 8.26 -11.77
CA HIS A 183 13.67 7.95 -12.41
C HIS A 183 14.03 6.48 -12.16
N ILE A 184 14.19 5.70 -13.23
CA ILE A 184 14.56 4.28 -13.12
C ILE A 184 16.09 4.18 -12.99
N LEU A 185 16.59 3.98 -11.78
CA LEU A 185 18.03 3.88 -11.51
C LEU A 185 18.61 2.53 -11.90
N LYS A 186 17.81 1.47 -11.73
CA LYS A 186 18.20 0.09 -12.05
C LYS A 186 16.95 -0.69 -12.44
N ARG A 187 17.06 -1.47 -13.51
CA ARG A 187 16.07 -2.47 -13.92
C ARG A 187 16.79 -3.59 -14.66
N ARG A 188 16.11 -4.72 -14.86
CA ARG A 188 16.56 -5.73 -15.84
C ARG A 188 16.25 -5.22 -17.25
N GLY A 189 17.15 -5.45 -18.20
CA GLY A 189 17.02 -4.96 -19.58
C GLY A 189 17.83 -3.69 -19.86
N PRO A 190 17.53 -2.98 -20.96
CA PRO A 190 18.24 -1.76 -21.34
C PRO A 190 18.19 -0.68 -20.25
N SER A 191 19.12 0.27 -20.25
CA SER A 191 18.99 1.44 -19.37
C SER A 191 17.77 2.29 -19.77
N CYS A 192 17.23 3.03 -18.81
CA CYS A 192 16.20 4.04 -19.05
C CYS A 192 16.70 5.31 -18.37
N THR A 193 17.09 6.32 -19.16
CA THR A 193 17.73 7.54 -18.65
C THR A 193 16.74 8.69 -18.45
N GLN A 194 15.61 8.65 -19.15
CA GLN A 194 14.60 9.70 -19.07
C GLN A 194 13.64 9.43 -17.89
N PRO A 195 13.34 10.45 -17.06
CA PRO A 195 12.30 10.33 -16.07
C PRO A 195 10.92 10.16 -16.70
N LEU A 196 10.07 9.41 -15.99
CA LEU A 196 8.66 9.26 -16.31
C LEU A 196 7.83 10.16 -15.40
N PHE A 197 6.89 10.91 -15.96
CA PHE A 197 5.87 11.57 -15.15
C PHE A 197 4.64 10.66 -15.03
N LEU A 198 4.24 10.37 -13.80
CA LEU A 198 3.08 9.55 -13.47
C LEU A 198 2.05 10.40 -12.75
N VAL A 199 0.85 10.54 -13.34
CA VAL A 199 -0.28 11.22 -12.71
C VAL A 199 -0.76 10.37 -11.54
N LEU A 200 -0.84 10.95 -10.34
CA LEU A 200 -1.45 10.29 -9.20
C LEU A 200 -2.87 10.81 -9.03
N GLU A 201 -3.87 10.02 -9.41
CA GLU A 201 -5.27 10.41 -9.25
C GLU A 201 -5.58 10.77 -7.78
N SER A 202 -6.34 11.86 -7.60
CA SER A 202 -6.77 12.28 -6.27
C SER A 202 -7.92 11.41 -5.79
N ALA A 203 -7.85 10.93 -4.55
CA ALA A 203 -8.96 10.23 -3.90
C ALA A 203 -10.23 11.10 -3.83
N ALA A 204 -10.10 12.43 -3.89
CA ALA A 204 -11.22 13.37 -3.87
C ALA A 204 -12.03 13.42 -5.18
N ALA A 205 -11.47 12.98 -6.32
CA ALA A 205 -12.15 13.05 -7.61
C ALA A 205 -13.32 12.07 -7.75
N HIS A 206 -13.44 11.10 -6.83
CA HIS A 206 -14.49 10.08 -6.88
C HIS A 206 -15.73 10.44 -6.03
N THR A 207 -15.72 11.57 -5.33
CA THR A 207 -16.90 12.08 -4.58
C THR A 207 -17.77 13.00 -5.46
N SER A 208 -17.35 13.32 -6.68
CA SER A 208 -18.07 14.22 -7.61
C SER A 208 -18.81 13.48 -8.72
N ALA A 209 -19.50 12.38 -8.39
CA ALA A 209 -20.38 11.67 -9.33
C ALA A 209 -21.67 11.19 -8.66
N THR A 210 -22.21 12.00 -7.73
CA THR A 210 -23.57 11.82 -7.19
C THR A 210 -24.20 13.19 -6.92
N GLU A 211 -24.29 14.02 -7.95
CA GLU A 211 -25.30 15.09 -7.99
C GLU A 211 -26.00 15.07 -9.36
N GLU A 212 -27.31 15.36 -9.33
CA GLU A 212 -28.35 15.24 -10.36
C GLU A 212 -29.04 13.86 -10.43
N THR A 213 -30.13 13.65 -9.68
CA THR A 213 -31.41 14.30 -10.02
C THR A 213 -32.18 14.68 -8.76
N ILE A 214 -32.42 15.99 -8.64
CA ILE A 214 -33.41 16.59 -7.76
C ILE A 214 -34.79 16.11 -8.24
N HIS A 215 -35.38 15.12 -7.55
CA HIS A 215 -36.83 14.93 -7.62
C HIS A 215 -37.46 15.58 -6.39
N THR A 216 -37.80 16.85 -6.54
CA THR A 216 -38.76 17.53 -5.68
C THR A 216 -40.10 16.80 -5.78
N SER A 217 -40.33 15.86 -4.87
CA SER A 217 -41.65 15.27 -4.66
C SER A 217 -42.39 16.16 -3.67
N VAL A 218 -43.24 17.03 -4.20
CA VAL A 218 -44.27 17.74 -3.46
C VAL A 218 -45.21 16.69 -2.86
N VAL A 219 -45.08 16.44 -1.57
CA VAL A 219 -46.05 15.63 -0.83
C VAL A 219 -47.23 16.54 -0.51
N GLN A 220 -48.30 16.37 -1.29
CA GLN A 220 -49.60 16.98 -1.07
C GLN A 220 -50.32 16.15 0.01
N THR A 221 -50.24 16.58 1.27
CA THR A 221 -51.03 15.98 2.36
C THR A 221 -52.44 16.60 2.37
N ALA A 222 -53.43 15.75 2.10
CA ALA A 222 -54.84 16.08 2.23
C ALA A 222 -55.20 16.35 3.70
N SER A 223 -55.88 17.47 3.90
CA SER A 223 -56.44 17.96 5.16
C SER A 223 -57.85 17.42 5.38
N VAL A 224 -58.13 16.86 6.57
CA VAL A 224 -59.48 16.68 7.17
C VAL A 224 -59.34 16.80 8.70
N PRO A 225 -60.33 17.37 9.43
CA PRO A 225 -60.07 18.42 10.41
C PRO A 225 -60.23 18.05 11.90
N VAL A 226 -59.63 18.92 12.72
CA VAL A 226 -60.06 19.51 14.00
C VAL A 226 -61.07 18.73 14.87
N GLY A 227 -60.58 18.28 16.02
CA GLY A 227 -61.31 18.13 17.28
C GLY A 227 -60.52 18.80 18.39
N SER A 228 -61.16 19.70 19.13
CA SER A 228 -60.58 20.70 20.03
C SER A 228 -60.79 20.34 21.51
N LEU A 229 -59.87 20.83 22.37
CA LEU A 229 -59.94 21.02 23.83
C LEU A 229 -59.96 19.71 24.68
N SER A 230 -59.34 19.59 25.86
CA SER A 230 -58.96 20.57 26.89
C SER A 230 -57.90 19.98 27.86
N ASP A 231 -57.09 20.88 28.40
CA ASP A 231 -56.69 21.06 29.81
C ASP A 231 -56.08 19.96 30.72
N HIS A 232 -55.09 20.46 31.48
CA HIS A 232 -54.62 20.06 32.82
C HIS A 232 -53.84 18.73 33.02
N ALA A 233 -52.54 18.86 33.32
CA ALA A 233 -52.01 18.86 34.69
C ALA A 233 -50.56 18.37 34.73
N SER A 234 -49.67 19.22 35.27
CA SER A 234 -48.36 18.82 35.78
C SER A 234 -48.53 17.87 36.98
N LEU A 235 -47.70 16.83 37.05
CA LEU A 235 -47.30 16.24 38.32
C LEU A 235 -45.94 15.56 38.20
N ASP A 236 -44.98 16.20 38.88
CA ASP A 236 -43.78 15.60 39.41
C ASP A 236 -44.02 14.19 39.96
N ARG A 237 -43.08 13.28 39.68
CA ARG A 237 -42.71 12.28 40.68
C ARG A 237 -41.23 11.96 40.65
N HIS A 238 -40.57 12.61 41.60
CA HIS A 238 -39.29 12.33 42.21
C HIS A 238 -39.09 10.87 42.69
N LEU A 239 -37.80 10.52 42.83
CA LEU A 239 -37.15 9.40 43.57
C LEU A 239 -37.17 8.01 42.88
N SER A 240 -36.13 7.16 42.95
CA SER A 240 -34.82 7.21 43.61
C SER A 240 -33.95 6.06 43.10
N ALA A 241 -32.64 6.29 42.98
CA ALA A 241 -31.61 5.25 43.00
C ALA A 241 -31.33 4.84 44.46
N GLN A 242 -30.93 3.59 44.71
CA GLN A 242 -29.92 3.19 45.70
C GLN A 242 -29.58 1.67 45.64
N PRO A 243 -28.48 1.21 46.27
CA PRO A 243 -27.53 0.24 45.69
C PRO A 243 -27.53 -1.13 46.39
N ALA A 244 -26.83 -2.10 45.82
CA ALA A 244 -26.49 -3.35 46.50
C ALA A 244 -24.96 -3.52 46.57
N ALA A 245 -24.45 -3.43 47.79
CA ALA A 245 -23.10 -3.76 48.21
C ALA A 245 -22.91 -5.27 48.41
N GLY A 246 -21.68 -5.76 48.30
CA GLY A 246 -21.34 -7.11 48.74
C GLY A 246 -19.95 -7.61 48.32
N ARG A 247 -18.89 -7.08 48.94
CA ARG A 247 -17.53 -7.66 48.92
C ARG A 247 -17.51 -9.04 49.58
N ARG A 248 -16.62 -9.93 49.13
CA ARG A 248 -15.59 -10.58 49.99
C ARG A 248 -14.63 -11.46 49.16
N THR A 249 -13.35 -11.09 49.24
CA THR A 249 -12.17 -11.93 49.02
C THR A 249 -11.98 -12.92 50.18
N PRO A 250 -11.23 -14.01 49.96
CA PRO A 250 -10.22 -14.37 50.94
C PRO A 250 -8.84 -14.73 50.34
N THR A 251 -7.91 -14.74 51.26
CA THR A 251 -6.44 -14.70 51.24
C THR A 251 -5.77 -16.04 50.88
N MET A 252 -4.50 -15.93 50.47
CA MET A 252 -3.47 -16.96 50.27
C MET A 252 -3.39 -18.08 51.33
N VAL A 253 -2.88 -19.25 50.90
CA VAL A 253 -2.02 -20.12 51.72
C VAL A 253 -0.86 -20.66 50.85
N SER A 254 0.34 -20.45 51.40
CA SER A 254 1.66 -21.12 51.27
C SER A 254 2.22 -21.58 49.93
#